data_AF-A0A0F5I8W0-F1
#
_entry.id   AF-A0A0F5I8W0-F1
#
_cell.length_a   1.000
_cell.length_b   1.000
_cell.length_c   1.000
_cell.angle_alpha   90.00
_cell.angle_beta   90.00
_cell.angle_gamma   90.00
#
_symmetry.space_group_name_H-M   'P 1'
#
loop_
_entity.id
_entity.type
_entity.pdbx_description
1 polymer ?
#
loop_
_entity_poly.entity_id
_entity_poly.type
_entity_poly.pdbx_seq_one_letter_code
_entity_poly.pdbx_strand_id
1 'polypeptide(L)'
;MTKLKRLATKEDEIVDVKIPISNEELKDRAKQYDLLTPKRFATRYNKMLFLPTSFKWNGSEYPIQYNYCINPFCCNFGKEQHKFKDVKGKPSRYKMTGSSKDKGHKGMYCNDNPIGRGVSQNCTVTPLSNWSVVEEIKRLIEINSIQDVEPDYQFHKEGCSEEESTPFNEPKQFYKRGKSRGKSQRYQCKACKKFTNVLPKREETTTYHQQKNTILPML
;
A
#
# COMPACT_ATOMS: atom_id res chain seq x y z
N MET A 1 25.15 -5.21 7.92
CA MET A 1 25.70 -3.84 8.13
C MET A 1 24.52 -2.88 8.17
N THR A 2 24.39 -2.08 9.22
CA THR A 2 23.23 -1.22 9.50
C THR A 2 23.31 0.07 8.67
N LYS A 3 22.46 0.16 7.62
CA LYS A 3 22.37 1.34 6.74
C LYS A 3 21.67 2.50 7.45
N LEU A 4 21.88 3.72 6.95
CA LEU A 4 21.07 4.87 7.33
C LEU A 4 19.62 4.62 6.92
N LYS A 5 18.69 5.22 7.64
CA LYS A 5 17.25 5.00 7.44
C LYS A 5 16.58 6.29 6.98
N ARG A 6 15.63 6.18 6.06
CA ARG A 6 14.75 7.27 5.58
C ARG A 6 13.29 6.85 5.73
N LEU A 7 12.40 7.84 5.78
CA LEU A 7 10.99 7.56 5.55
C LEU A 7 10.81 7.00 4.15
N ALA A 8 9.85 6.10 4.00
CA ALA A 8 9.48 5.61 2.69
C ALA A 8 8.92 6.73 1.82
N THR A 9 9.14 6.60 0.51
CA THR A 9 8.58 7.45 -0.52
C THR A 9 7.59 6.65 -1.35
N LYS A 10 6.88 7.31 -2.27
CA LYS A 10 5.84 6.66 -3.09
C LYS A 10 6.39 5.62 -4.07
N GLU A 11 7.69 5.68 -4.33
CA GLU A 11 8.41 4.77 -5.21
C GLU A 11 8.79 3.46 -4.50
N ASP A 12 8.72 3.42 -3.17
CA ASP A 12 9.00 2.22 -2.39
C ASP A 12 7.79 1.27 -2.44
N GLU A 13 7.89 0.18 -3.21
CA GLU A 13 6.85 -0.86 -3.27
C GLU A 13 6.81 -1.71 -1.99
N ILE A 14 6.28 -1.13 -0.91
CA ILE A 14 6.18 -1.76 0.42
C ILE A 14 4.96 -2.67 0.54
N VAL A 15 3.89 -2.26 -0.13
CA VAL A 15 2.60 -2.95 -0.13
C VAL A 15 2.18 -3.19 -1.57
N ASP A 16 2.10 -4.46 -1.92
CA ASP A 16 1.59 -4.90 -3.23
C ASP A 16 0.09 -5.14 -3.12
N VAL A 17 -0.69 -4.31 -3.81
CA VAL A 17 -2.15 -4.37 -3.82
C VAL A 17 -2.60 -5.16 -5.03
N LYS A 18 -3.27 -6.29 -4.81
CA LYS A 18 -3.90 -7.04 -5.90
C LYS A 18 -5.12 -6.28 -6.39
N ILE A 19 -4.98 -5.60 -7.52
CA ILE A 19 -6.08 -4.87 -8.15
C ILE A 19 -7.11 -5.91 -8.65
N PRO A 20 -8.37 -5.88 -8.19
CA PRO A 20 -9.39 -6.84 -8.60
C PRO A 20 -10.00 -6.53 -9.99
N ILE A 21 -9.35 -5.63 -10.74
CA ILE A 21 -9.83 -5.03 -11.99
C ILE A 21 -8.76 -5.24 -13.06
N SER A 22 -9.18 -5.55 -14.28
CA SER A 22 -8.26 -5.75 -15.40
C SER A 22 -7.65 -4.42 -15.88
N ASN A 23 -6.48 -4.50 -16.53
CA ASN A 23 -5.85 -3.34 -17.16
C ASN A 23 -6.72 -2.71 -18.27
N GLU A 24 -7.55 -3.52 -18.94
CA GLU A 24 -8.50 -3.03 -19.94
C GLU A 24 -9.59 -2.18 -19.31
N GLU A 25 -10.15 -2.62 -18.19
CA GLU A 25 -11.15 -1.88 -17.43
C GLU A 25 -10.57 -0.60 -16.83
N LEU A 26 -9.30 -0.59 -16.41
CA LEU A 26 -8.62 0.64 -15.97
C LEU A 26 -8.49 1.66 -17.11
N LYS A 27 -8.09 1.20 -18.31
CA LYS A 27 -7.98 2.05 -19.51
C LYS A 27 -9.35 2.56 -19.94
N ASP A 28 -10.38 1.73 -19.93
CA ASP A 28 -11.76 2.13 -20.21
C ASP A 28 -12.23 3.17 -19.19
N ARG A 29 -12.00 2.93 -17.90
CA ARG A 29 -12.35 3.86 -16.83
C ARG A 29 -11.68 5.22 -17.00
N ALA A 30 -10.41 5.27 -17.38
CA ALA A 30 -9.71 6.53 -17.65
C ALA A 30 -10.33 7.28 -18.84
N LYS A 31 -10.60 6.59 -19.95
CA LYS A 31 -11.23 7.19 -21.14
C LYS A 31 -12.64 7.71 -20.86
N GLN A 32 -13.43 6.97 -20.08
CA GLN A 32 -14.83 7.29 -19.82
C GLN A 32 -15.02 8.34 -18.71
N TYR A 33 -13.97 8.65 -17.94
CA TYR A 33 -14.04 9.60 -16.82
C TYR A 33 -14.47 10.99 -17.28
N ASP A 34 -13.87 11.49 -18.37
CA ASP A 34 -14.18 12.82 -18.91
C ASP A 34 -15.44 12.82 -19.81
N LEU A 35 -15.86 11.64 -20.29
CA LEU A 35 -16.98 11.50 -21.22
C LEU A 35 -18.33 11.29 -20.53
N LEU A 36 -18.34 10.63 -19.38
CA LEU A 36 -19.57 10.25 -18.69
C LEU A 36 -19.89 11.20 -17.54
N THR A 37 -21.17 11.59 -17.43
CA THR A 37 -21.66 12.24 -16.21
C THR A 37 -21.41 11.35 -14.98
N PRO A 38 -21.20 11.92 -13.77
CA PRO A 38 -20.89 11.16 -12.56
C PRO A 38 -21.85 10.01 -12.27
N LYS A 39 -23.16 10.20 -12.54
CA LYS A 39 -24.19 9.16 -12.34
C LYS A 39 -24.02 7.97 -13.29
N ARG A 40 -23.75 8.22 -14.57
CA ARG A 40 -23.52 7.17 -15.58
C ARG A 40 -22.21 6.43 -15.31
N PHE A 41 -21.18 7.18 -14.96
CA PHE A 41 -19.89 6.63 -14.57
C PHE A 41 -20.00 5.70 -13.35
N ALA A 42 -20.64 6.18 -12.27
CA ALA A 42 -20.87 5.39 -11.06
C ALA A 42 -21.66 4.11 -11.36
N THR A 43 -22.68 4.18 -12.21
CA THR A 43 -23.52 3.02 -12.56
C THR A 43 -22.73 1.96 -13.35
N ARG A 44 -21.83 2.40 -14.25
CA ARG A 44 -21.01 1.49 -15.07
C ARG A 44 -19.98 0.72 -14.23
N TYR A 45 -19.38 1.38 -13.24
CA TYR A 45 -18.26 0.83 -12.46
C TYR A 45 -18.63 0.42 -11.01
N ASN A 46 -19.89 0.57 -10.58
CA ASN A 46 -20.30 0.26 -9.20
C ASN A 46 -20.00 -1.18 -8.77
N LYS A 47 -20.09 -2.13 -9.69
CA LYS A 47 -19.89 -3.56 -9.46
C LYS A 47 -18.49 -3.87 -8.92
N MET A 48 -17.51 -3.02 -9.22
CA MET A 48 -16.11 -3.19 -8.85
C MET A 48 -15.82 -2.74 -7.41
N LEU A 49 -16.64 -1.84 -6.83
CA LEU A 49 -16.33 -1.20 -5.54
C LEU A 49 -16.31 -2.19 -4.37
N PHE A 50 -17.14 -3.24 -4.44
CA PHE A 50 -17.37 -4.19 -3.35
C PHE A 50 -16.74 -5.56 -3.61
N LEU A 51 -15.94 -5.68 -4.68
CA LEU A 51 -15.23 -6.92 -4.96
C LEU A 51 -14.24 -7.21 -3.82
N PRO A 52 -14.10 -8.48 -3.40
CA PRO A 52 -13.01 -8.87 -2.51
C PRO A 52 -11.68 -8.48 -3.13
N THR A 53 -10.75 -8.02 -2.31
CA THR A 53 -9.39 -7.63 -2.72
C THR A 53 -8.41 -8.15 -1.68
N SER A 54 -7.13 -8.19 -2.01
CA SER A 54 -6.08 -8.50 -1.04
C SER A 54 -4.86 -7.62 -1.25
N PHE A 55 -4.02 -7.53 -0.22
CA PHE A 55 -2.71 -6.91 -0.31
C PHE A 55 -1.66 -7.82 0.30
N LYS A 56 -0.42 -7.71 -0.18
CA LYS A 56 0.75 -8.38 0.40
C LYS A 56 1.58 -7.37 1.17
N TRP A 57 1.96 -7.76 2.38
CA TRP A 57 2.84 -6.98 3.23
C TRP A 57 3.72 -7.92 4.04
N ASN A 58 5.03 -7.66 4.08
CA ASN A 58 6.03 -8.50 4.76
C ASN A 58 5.95 -10.00 4.41
N GLY A 59 5.69 -10.32 3.13
CA GLY A 59 5.58 -11.69 2.63
C GLY A 59 4.27 -12.42 2.98
N SER A 60 3.36 -11.78 3.73
CA SER A 60 2.04 -12.33 4.06
C SER A 60 0.95 -11.69 3.20
N GLU A 61 -0.04 -12.47 2.81
CA GLU A 61 -1.21 -11.98 2.06
C GLU A 61 -2.41 -11.79 2.99
N TYR A 62 -3.05 -10.63 2.89
CA TYR A 62 -4.19 -10.24 3.72
C TYR A 62 -5.44 -10.02 2.86
N PRO A 63 -6.47 -10.88 2.97
CA PRO A 63 -7.73 -10.68 2.27
C PRO A 63 -8.57 -9.59 2.94
N ILE A 64 -9.27 -8.81 2.12
CA ILE A 64 -10.11 -7.69 2.55
C ILE A 64 -11.51 -7.86 1.98
N GLN A 65 -12.46 -8.00 2.91
CA GLN A 65 -13.89 -7.93 2.67
C GLN A 65 -14.52 -7.35 3.94
N TYR A 66 -15.19 -6.20 3.83
CA TYR A 66 -15.91 -5.59 4.96
C TYR A 66 -17.43 -5.55 4.76
N ASN A 67 -17.92 -5.98 3.60
CA ASN A 67 -19.34 -5.92 3.26
C ASN A 67 -20.08 -7.17 3.76
N TYR A 68 -20.25 -7.27 5.08
CA TYR A 68 -21.01 -8.33 5.76
C TYR A 68 -21.77 -7.76 6.98
N CYS A 69 -22.66 -8.57 7.57
CA CYS A 69 -23.39 -8.20 8.78
C CYS A 69 -22.44 -8.04 9.98
N ILE A 70 -22.50 -6.91 10.67
CA ILE A 70 -21.74 -6.62 11.90
C ILE A 70 -22.54 -6.81 13.19
N ASN A 71 -23.84 -7.12 13.11
CA ASN A 71 -24.66 -7.40 14.29
C ASN A 71 -24.41 -8.83 14.78
N PRO A 72 -23.84 -9.04 15.99
CA PRO A 72 -23.49 -10.36 16.52
C PRO A 72 -24.70 -11.27 16.77
N PHE A 73 -25.90 -10.70 16.92
CA PHE A 73 -27.14 -11.47 17.14
C PHE A 73 -27.82 -11.93 15.85
N CYS A 74 -27.31 -11.53 14.69
CA CYS A 74 -27.86 -11.93 13.39
C CYS A 74 -27.24 -13.24 12.90
N CYS A 75 -28.05 -14.13 12.33
CA CYS A 75 -27.55 -15.39 11.75
C CYS A 75 -26.54 -15.21 10.61
N ASN A 76 -26.48 -14.01 10.02
CA ASN A 76 -25.55 -13.62 8.96
C ASN A 76 -24.28 -12.92 9.47
N PHE A 77 -24.09 -12.76 10.79
CA PHE A 77 -22.92 -12.11 11.38
C PHE A 77 -21.60 -12.64 10.82
N GLY A 78 -20.75 -11.74 10.32
CA GLY A 78 -19.42 -12.04 9.79
C GLY A 78 -19.38 -12.94 8.55
N LYS A 79 -20.52 -13.27 7.94
CA LYS A 79 -20.58 -14.19 6.79
C LYS A 79 -20.52 -13.42 5.48
N GLU A 80 -19.76 -13.93 4.51
CA GLU A 80 -19.68 -13.35 3.17
C GLU A 80 -20.98 -13.49 2.38
N GLN A 81 -21.06 -12.71 1.30
CA GLN A 81 -22.16 -12.77 0.35
C GLN A 81 -22.23 -14.16 -0.28
N HIS A 82 -23.39 -14.79 -0.19
CA HIS A 82 -23.63 -16.12 -0.75
C HIS A 82 -24.96 -16.13 -1.50
N LYS A 83 -24.99 -16.74 -2.69
CA LYS A 83 -26.21 -16.92 -3.47
C LYS A 83 -26.71 -18.35 -3.33
N PHE A 84 -27.87 -18.53 -2.72
CA PHE A 84 -28.47 -19.84 -2.49
C PHE A 84 -29.03 -20.38 -3.81
N LYS A 85 -28.28 -21.20 -4.53
CA LYS A 85 -28.68 -21.69 -5.87
C LYS A 85 -29.81 -22.72 -5.83
N ASP A 86 -29.90 -23.47 -4.72
CA ASP A 86 -30.80 -24.62 -4.56
C ASP A 86 -32.18 -24.23 -4.02
N VAL A 87 -32.40 -22.94 -3.72
CA VAL A 87 -33.66 -22.42 -3.18
C VAL A 87 -34.44 -21.66 -4.26
N LYS A 88 -35.77 -21.83 -4.29
CA LYS A 88 -36.66 -21.09 -5.20
C LYS A 88 -36.43 -19.57 -5.06
N GLY A 89 -36.25 -18.90 -6.20
CA GLY A 89 -35.93 -17.45 -6.26
C GLY A 89 -34.45 -17.11 -6.10
N LYS A 90 -33.59 -18.10 -5.81
CA LYS A 90 -32.13 -17.98 -5.67
C LYS A 90 -31.69 -16.75 -4.86
N PRO A 91 -32.22 -16.56 -3.63
CA PRO A 91 -31.92 -15.38 -2.85
C PRO A 91 -30.42 -15.29 -2.55
N SER A 92 -29.92 -14.07 -2.42
CA SER A 92 -28.60 -13.82 -1.87
C SER A 92 -28.70 -13.56 -0.36
N ARG A 93 -27.61 -13.80 0.38
CA ARG A 93 -27.52 -13.47 1.81
C ARG A 93 -27.82 -11.99 2.07
N TYR A 94 -27.29 -11.14 1.21
CA TYR A 94 -27.48 -9.70 1.27
C TYR A 94 -28.14 -9.17 0.00
N LYS A 95 -28.99 -8.15 0.15
CA LYS A 95 -29.54 -7.36 -0.96
C LYS A 95 -29.21 -5.88 -0.76
N MET A 96 -29.02 -5.15 -1.85
CA MET A 96 -28.91 -3.70 -1.78
C MET A 96 -30.30 -3.08 -1.60
N THR A 97 -30.42 -2.15 -0.66
CA THR A 97 -31.67 -1.42 -0.35
C THR A 97 -31.42 0.08 -0.35
N GLY A 98 -32.47 0.87 -0.58
CA GLY A 98 -32.45 2.33 -0.61
C GLY A 98 -32.74 2.92 -2.00
N SER A 99 -33.70 3.85 -2.05
CA SER A 99 -34.06 4.59 -3.27
C SER A 99 -33.26 5.89 -3.39
N SER A 100 -33.10 6.40 -4.62
CA SER A 100 -32.52 7.74 -4.85
C SER A 100 -33.38 8.89 -4.28
N LYS A 101 -34.65 8.62 -3.96
CA LYS A 101 -35.62 9.62 -3.48
C LYS A 101 -35.74 9.67 -1.96
N ASP A 102 -35.40 8.58 -1.27
CA ASP A 102 -35.39 8.56 0.18
C ASP A 102 -34.05 9.13 0.64
N LYS A 103 -34.09 10.08 1.56
CA LYS A 103 -32.91 10.52 2.34
C LYS A 103 -32.36 9.40 3.25
N GLY A 104 -32.81 8.16 3.07
CA GLY A 104 -32.40 6.97 3.81
C GLY A 104 -31.15 6.34 3.21
N HIS A 105 -30.26 5.89 4.09
CA HIS A 105 -28.98 5.29 3.75
C HIS A 105 -29.15 4.13 2.75
N LYS A 106 -28.52 4.24 1.57
CA LYS A 106 -28.31 3.09 0.69
C LYS A 106 -27.42 2.10 1.40
N GLY A 107 -27.93 0.90 1.63
CA GLY A 107 -27.32 -0.07 2.52
C GLY A 107 -27.49 -1.50 2.05
N MET A 108 -26.57 -2.33 2.50
CA MET A 108 -26.65 -3.77 2.40
C MET A 108 -27.59 -4.31 3.48
N TYR A 109 -28.67 -4.98 3.06
CA TYR A 109 -29.68 -5.53 3.95
C TYR A 109 -29.53 -7.04 4.09
N CYS A 110 -29.62 -7.55 5.31
CA CYS A 110 -29.59 -8.98 5.62
C CYS A 110 -30.92 -9.66 5.28
N ASN A 111 -30.92 -10.51 4.24
CA ASN A 111 -32.06 -11.38 3.97
C ASN A 111 -32.15 -12.51 5.00
N ASP A 112 -33.37 -13.00 5.20
CA ASP A 112 -33.61 -14.20 5.98
C ASP A 112 -32.85 -15.39 5.41
N ASN A 113 -32.37 -16.26 6.31
CA ASN A 113 -31.66 -17.46 5.90
C ASN A 113 -32.66 -18.50 5.36
N PRO A 114 -32.65 -18.82 4.06
CA PRO A 114 -33.62 -19.75 3.50
C PRO A 114 -33.42 -21.20 3.96
N ILE A 115 -32.29 -21.50 4.61
CA ILE A 115 -31.95 -22.84 5.15
C ILE A 115 -32.47 -22.98 6.60
N GLY A 116 -33.11 -21.95 7.18
CA GLY A 116 -33.78 -22.03 8.48
C GLY A 116 -32.87 -22.05 9.72
N ARG A 117 -31.55 -21.96 9.56
CA ARG A 117 -30.61 -21.84 10.70
C ARG A 117 -30.48 -20.38 11.15
N GLY A 118 -31.21 -20.02 12.20
CA GLY A 118 -31.16 -18.71 12.86
C GLY A 118 -31.94 -17.60 12.14
N VAL A 119 -32.15 -16.49 12.84
CA VAL A 119 -33.01 -15.37 12.38
C VAL A 119 -32.16 -14.19 11.89
N SER A 120 -32.57 -13.57 10.78
CA SER A 120 -32.03 -12.28 10.37
C SER A 120 -32.73 -11.17 11.16
N GLN A 121 -31.96 -10.26 11.76
CA GLN A 121 -32.50 -9.15 12.55
C GLN A 121 -32.78 -7.91 11.68
N ASN A 122 -33.10 -8.11 10.40
CA ASN A 122 -33.31 -7.04 9.41
C ASN A 122 -32.18 -5.98 9.39
N CYS A 123 -30.95 -6.42 9.64
CA CYS A 123 -29.80 -5.54 9.78
C CYS A 123 -29.53 -4.81 8.47
N THR A 124 -29.18 -3.54 8.58
CA THR A 124 -28.64 -2.74 7.48
C THR A 124 -27.18 -2.38 7.78
N VAL A 125 -26.32 -2.55 6.78
CA VAL A 125 -24.90 -2.22 6.87
C VAL A 125 -24.57 -1.29 5.72
N THR A 126 -23.89 -0.18 6.02
CA THR A 126 -23.38 0.72 4.98
C THR A 126 -22.20 0.03 4.29
N PRO A 127 -22.27 -0.24 2.99
CA PRO A 127 -21.18 -0.90 2.30
C PRO A 127 -19.99 0.04 2.13
N LEU A 128 -18.79 -0.51 2.26
CA LEU A 128 -17.52 0.19 2.09
C LEU A 128 -16.84 -0.32 0.81
N SER A 129 -16.15 0.58 0.11
CA SER A 129 -15.32 0.13 -1.00
C SER A 129 -14.09 -0.60 -0.46
N ASN A 130 -14.00 -1.90 -0.72
CA ASN A 130 -12.87 -2.71 -0.29
C ASN A 130 -11.56 -2.18 -0.90
N TRP A 131 -11.61 -1.68 -2.13
CA TRP A 131 -10.43 -1.08 -2.79
C TRP A 131 -9.97 0.20 -2.06
N SER A 132 -10.89 1.11 -1.72
CA SER A 132 -10.54 2.31 -0.95
C SER A 132 -9.93 1.98 0.41
N VAL A 133 -10.41 0.92 1.07
CA VAL A 133 -9.82 0.47 2.35
C VAL A 133 -8.39 -0.02 2.16
N VAL A 134 -8.12 -0.80 1.11
CA VAL A 134 -6.75 -1.28 0.84
C VAL A 134 -5.80 -0.16 0.46
N GLU A 135 -6.23 0.80 -0.36
CA GLU A 135 -5.42 1.98 -0.68
C GLU A 135 -5.11 2.80 0.58
N GLU A 136 -6.05 2.92 1.51
CA GLU A 136 -5.82 3.60 2.78
C GLU A 136 -4.86 2.82 3.70
N ILE A 137 -4.97 1.50 3.76
CA ILE A 137 -4.01 0.65 4.48
C ILE A 137 -2.61 0.82 3.88
N LYS A 138 -2.48 0.77 2.56
CA LYS A 138 -1.23 1.02 1.84
C LYS A 138 -0.64 2.38 2.22
N ARG A 139 -1.44 3.45 2.14
CA ARG A 139 -1.03 4.82 2.50
C ARG A 139 -0.53 4.90 3.95
N LEU A 140 -1.25 4.29 4.89
CA LEU A 140 -0.87 4.30 6.31
C LEU A 140 0.40 3.51 6.58
N ILE A 141 0.61 2.38 5.89
CA ILE A 141 1.85 1.60 6.00
C ILE A 141 3.02 2.41 5.43
N GLU A 142 2.87 2.98 4.24
CA GLU A 142 3.91 3.77 3.58
C GLU A 142 4.36 4.94 4.46
N ILE A 143 3.42 5.76 4.97
CA ILE A 143 3.73 6.92 5.82
C ILE A 143 4.53 6.54 7.08
N ASN A 144 4.22 5.38 7.67
CA ASN A 144 4.83 4.94 8.93
C ASN A 144 6.03 4.01 8.73
N SER A 145 6.36 3.67 7.48
CA SER A 145 7.44 2.76 7.17
C SER A 145 8.77 3.48 6.99
N ILE A 146 9.83 2.76 7.34
CA ILE A 146 11.20 3.26 7.29
C ILE A 146 11.97 2.33 6.37
N GLN A 147 12.60 2.90 5.35
CA GLN A 147 13.45 2.20 4.40
C GLN A 147 14.92 2.50 4.64
N ASP A 148 15.78 1.59 4.21
CA ASP A 148 17.21 1.85 4.21
C ASP A 148 17.55 2.84 3.07
N VAL A 149 18.42 3.79 3.35
CA VAL A 149 18.96 4.70 2.33
C VAL A 149 19.95 3.89 1.49
N GLU A 150 19.62 3.71 0.22
CA GLU A 150 20.50 3.14 -0.81
C GLU A 150 20.98 4.28 -1.72
N PRO A 151 22.04 5.00 -1.33
CA PRO A 151 22.58 6.07 -2.14
C PRO A 151 23.27 5.51 -3.38
N ASP A 152 22.90 6.02 -4.55
CA ASP A 152 23.62 5.78 -5.78
C ASP A 152 24.87 6.69 -5.82
N TYR A 153 26.06 6.08 -5.94
CA TYR A 153 27.33 6.79 -5.91
C TYR A 153 28.02 6.72 -7.26
N GLN A 154 28.21 7.89 -7.88
CA GLN A 154 29.06 8.00 -9.06
C GLN A 154 30.53 8.19 -8.64
N PHE A 155 31.31 7.12 -8.72
CA PHE A 155 32.74 7.12 -8.34
C PHE A 155 33.68 7.69 -9.41
N HIS A 156 33.19 7.86 -10.65
CA HIS A 156 34.00 8.26 -11.81
C HIS A 156 33.45 9.50 -12.52
N LYS A 157 34.31 10.16 -13.30
CA LYS A 157 33.89 11.16 -14.29
C LYS A 157 33.50 10.42 -15.57
N GLU A 158 32.69 11.06 -16.40
CA GLU A 158 32.40 10.59 -17.76
C GLU A 158 33.71 10.41 -18.56
N GLY A 159 33.86 9.28 -19.24
CA GLY A 159 35.05 8.88 -19.99
C GLY A 159 36.16 8.25 -19.15
N CYS A 160 35.87 7.71 -17.95
CA CYS A 160 36.90 7.07 -17.13
C CYS A 160 37.16 5.64 -17.61
N SER A 161 38.43 5.23 -17.66
CA SER A 161 38.81 3.86 -18.05
C SER A 161 38.29 2.77 -17.11
N GLU A 162 37.82 3.15 -15.92
CA GLU A 162 37.39 2.25 -14.85
C GLU A 162 35.92 2.48 -14.45
N GLU A 163 35.07 2.96 -15.36
CA GLU A 163 33.69 3.41 -15.05
C GLU A 163 32.82 2.41 -14.26
N GLU A 164 32.98 1.11 -14.50
CA GLU A 164 32.20 0.07 -13.83
C GLU A 164 32.73 -0.30 -12.44
N SER A 165 33.94 0.17 -12.09
CA SER A 165 34.57 -0.20 -10.84
C SER A 165 34.04 0.63 -9.68
N THR A 166 33.93 -0.01 -8.52
CA THR A 166 33.56 0.68 -7.27
C THR A 166 34.56 0.31 -6.18
N PRO A 167 34.73 1.16 -5.14
CA PRO A 167 35.60 0.82 -4.02
C PRO A 167 35.12 -0.38 -3.20
N PHE A 168 33.93 -0.91 -3.48
CA PHE A 168 33.36 -2.10 -2.85
C PHE A 168 33.70 -3.37 -3.62
N ASN A 169 33.69 -3.31 -4.96
CA ASN A 169 33.99 -4.45 -5.82
C ASN A 169 35.50 -4.55 -6.13
N GLU A 170 36.14 -3.41 -6.44
CA GLU A 170 37.56 -3.35 -6.80
C GLU A 170 38.33 -2.29 -5.99
N PRO A 171 38.60 -2.56 -4.69
CA PRO A 171 39.20 -1.57 -3.78
C PRO A 171 40.58 -1.07 -4.23
N LYS A 172 41.33 -1.88 -4.99
CA LYS A 172 42.69 -1.54 -5.45
C LYS A 172 42.71 -0.36 -6.41
N GLN A 173 41.60 -0.07 -7.09
CA GLN A 173 41.48 1.03 -8.04
C GLN A 173 41.19 2.38 -7.39
N PHE A 174 41.01 2.40 -6.06
CA PHE A 174 40.67 3.60 -5.31
C PHE A 174 41.70 3.90 -4.23
N TYR A 175 41.93 5.18 -3.96
CA TYR A 175 42.53 5.63 -2.71
C TYR A 175 41.43 5.85 -1.68
N LYS A 176 41.52 5.12 -0.56
CA LYS A 176 40.73 5.43 0.63
C LYS A 176 41.34 6.66 1.29
N ARG A 177 40.64 7.79 1.23
CA ARG A 177 41.07 9.06 1.85
C ARG A 177 40.51 9.15 3.27
N GLY A 178 40.89 10.16 4.04
CA GLY A 178 40.35 10.34 5.39
C GLY A 178 38.82 10.46 5.43
N LYS A 179 38.24 10.50 6.63
CA LYS A 179 36.81 10.81 6.81
C LYS A 179 36.58 12.33 6.74
N SER A 180 35.42 12.74 6.23
CA SER A 180 35.01 14.15 6.27
C SER A 180 34.60 14.57 7.70
N ARG A 181 34.32 15.87 7.90
CA ARG A 181 33.76 16.40 9.16
C ARG A 181 32.43 15.72 9.54
N GLY A 182 31.65 15.27 8.55
CA GLY A 182 30.43 14.49 8.73
C GLY A 182 30.66 12.97 8.89
N LYS A 183 31.90 12.55 9.18
CA LYS A 183 32.35 11.15 9.27
C LYS A 183 32.20 10.32 7.99
N SER A 184 31.84 10.93 6.86
CA SER A 184 31.68 10.24 5.58
C SER A 184 33.04 9.79 5.06
N GLN A 185 33.13 8.55 4.59
CA GLN A 185 34.36 7.99 4.07
C GLN A 185 34.64 8.56 2.67
N ARG A 186 35.78 9.24 2.46
CA ARG A 186 36.17 9.70 1.12
C ARG A 186 36.90 8.61 0.35
N TYR A 187 36.52 8.43 -0.91
CA TYR A 187 37.27 7.64 -1.89
C TYR A 187 37.69 8.55 -3.03
N GLN A 188 38.86 8.25 -3.61
CA GLN A 188 39.35 8.90 -4.81
C GLN A 188 39.69 7.85 -5.87
N CYS A 189 39.11 7.95 -7.06
CA CYS A 189 39.48 7.08 -8.18
C CYS A 189 40.96 7.29 -8.56
N LYS A 190 41.71 6.22 -8.80
CA LYS A 190 43.12 6.32 -9.22
C LYS A 190 43.29 6.81 -10.65
N ALA A 191 42.36 6.48 -11.55
CA ALA A 191 42.37 6.87 -12.96
C ALA A 191 41.91 8.33 -13.15
N CYS A 192 40.62 8.62 -12.93
CA CYS A 192 40.05 9.95 -13.19
C CYS A 192 40.22 10.97 -12.04
N LYS A 193 40.81 10.55 -10.90
CA LYS A 193 41.04 11.38 -9.70
C LYS A 193 39.78 11.99 -9.05
N LYS A 194 38.57 11.58 -9.46
CA LYS A 194 37.30 12.03 -8.85
C LYS A 194 37.25 11.63 -7.38
N PHE A 195 36.77 12.55 -6.54
CA PHE A 195 36.49 12.27 -5.13
C PHE A 195 35.00 12.00 -4.95
N THR A 196 34.68 10.95 -4.21
CA THR A 196 33.30 10.59 -3.87
C THR A 196 33.20 10.33 -2.37
N ASN A 197 32.19 10.91 -1.73
CA ASN A 197 31.93 10.77 -0.31
C ASN A 197 30.88 9.68 -0.11
N VAL A 198 31.25 8.59 0.57
CA VAL A 198 30.31 7.54 0.96
C VAL A 198 29.75 7.88 2.34
N LEU A 199 28.42 7.92 2.43
CA LEU A 199 27.69 8.16 3.68
C LEU A 199 28.15 7.19 4.76
N PRO A 200 28.26 7.65 6.02
CA PRO A 200 28.75 6.81 7.09
C PRO A 200 27.67 5.81 7.53
N LYS A 201 28.08 4.76 8.24
CA LYS A 201 27.13 3.79 8.80
C LYS A 201 26.30 4.43 9.93
N ARG A 202 25.17 3.80 10.28
CA ARG A 202 24.31 4.28 11.37
C ARG A 202 25.04 4.40 12.71
N GLU A 203 25.92 3.45 13.01
CA GLU A 203 26.78 3.45 14.21
C GLU A 203 27.78 4.61 14.24
N GLU A 204 28.16 5.12 13.06
CA GLU A 204 29.12 6.21 12.93
C GLU A 204 28.41 7.58 12.96
N THR A 205 27.12 7.63 12.61
CA THR A 205 26.28 8.83 12.46
C THR A 205 25.33 9.03 13.65
N THR A 206 25.87 9.42 14.80
CA THR A 206 25.02 9.83 15.93
C THR A 206 24.47 11.25 15.83
N THR A 207 24.89 12.05 14.83
CA THR A 207 24.78 13.54 14.91
C THR A 207 24.62 14.29 13.59
N TYR A 208 24.38 13.64 12.45
CA TYR A 208 24.19 14.40 11.20
C TYR A 208 22.76 14.99 11.15
N HIS A 209 22.62 16.26 11.55
CA HIS A 209 21.39 17.08 11.52
C HIS A 209 20.17 16.59 12.33
N GLN A 210 20.32 15.64 13.24
CA GLN A 210 19.24 15.29 14.17
C GLN A 210 19.35 16.13 15.45
N GLN A 211 18.41 17.07 15.63
CA GLN A 211 18.14 17.61 16.96
C GLN A 211 17.62 16.47 17.83
N LYS A 212 18.14 16.36 19.05
CA LYS A 212 17.72 15.35 20.03
C LYS A 212 16.20 15.50 20.23
N ASN A 213 15.42 14.47 19.94
CA ASN A 213 13.99 14.47 20.23
C ASN A 213 13.81 14.58 21.75
N THR A 214 13.47 15.76 22.25
CA THR A 214 13.19 16.01 23.67
C THR A 214 11.81 15.52 24.10
N ILE A 215 11.01 14.98 23.17
CA ILE A 215 9.65 14.46 23.39
C ILE A 215 9.66 12.93 23.55
N LEU A 216 10.60 12.39 24.33
CA LEU A 216 10.40 11.07 24.93
C LEU A 216 10.18 11.29 26.43
N PRO A 217 9.01 10.92 26.98
CA PRO A 217 8.87 10.89 28.44
C PRO A 217 9.93 9.91 28.97
N MET A 218 10.74 10.39 29.91
CA MET A 218 11.64 9.49 30.63
C MET A 218 10.76 8.52 31.42
N LEU A 219 10.90 7.23 31.11
CA LEU A 219 10.54 6.16 32.05
C LEU A 219 11.66 6.03 33.07
#